data_AF-A0A1T5B892-F1
#
_entry.id   AF-A0A1T5B892-F1
#
_cell.length_a   1.000
_cell.length_b   1.000
_cell.length_c   1.000
_cell.angle_alpha   90.00
_cell.angle_beta   90.00
_cell.angle_gamma   90.00
#
_symmetry.space_group_name_H-M   'P 1'
#
loop_
_entity.id
_entity.type
_entity.pdbx_description
1 polymer ?
#
loop_
_entity_poly.entity_id
_entity_poly.type
_entity_poly.pdbx_seq_one_letter_code
_entity_poly.pdbx_strand_id
1 'polypeptide(L)'
;MDKHTMHVLKDVSAHKEAIIQKVQQQIQQEPYPSKQLWPYRALAVMMTCSILLFIAWQASKPFDHLTTEILHEEEKQSFTDLFQIEVEGTETTFSQYLQIADELHHRENIKFYEPLQGFEAMQAVATTMGDAVHLIDPKNLPFKSNIQEVYAVTSEMRDGSLQKLFQFTYKEKSLTGVDRQYINFTVTNVDHNPLVNYKFKDSQDFSGEIKNVGLSFMNPLYFRAMTPDKGFAYSYYYYDAAGKRIYQISTRANEFYTYYNGYVYQIGYQLNGDQQEAQEKMVAIAREFIPHINSANAK
;
A
#
# COMPACT_ATOMS: atom_id res chain seq x y z
N MET A 1 39.85 -27.48 -52.10
CA MET A 1 39.90 -26.14 -51.47
C MET A 1 40.84 -25.30 -52.31
N ASP A 2 40.32 -24.26 -52.95
CA ASP A 2 41.04 -23.49 -53.97
C ASP A 2 42.19 -22.65 -53.35
N LYS A 3 43.29 -22.47 -54.10
CA LYS A 3 44.48 -21.70 -53.70
C LYS A 3 44.12 -20.29 -53.22
N HIS A 4 43.07 -19.70 -53.80
CA HIS A 4 42.59 -18.38 -53.41
C HIS A 4 42.04 -18.34 -51.98
N THR A 5 41.28 -19.35 -51.56
CA THR A 5 40.68 -19.40 -50.21
C THR A 5 41.73 -19.61 -49.13
N MET A 6 42.78 -20.39 -49.43
CA MET A 6 43.89 -20.64 -48.50
C MET A 6 44.77 -19.38 -48.31
N HIS A 7 44.92 -18.55 -49.35
CA HIS A 7 45.66 -17.29 -49.27
C HIS A 7 44.91 -16.25 -48.42
N VAL A 8 43.58 -16.17 -48.56
CA VAL A 8 42.72 -15.28 -47.77
C VAL A 8 42.71 -15.66 -46.29
N LEU A 9 42.66 -16.96 -45.95
CA LEU A 9 42.73 -17.42 -44.55
C LEU A 9 44.09 -17.13 -43.89
N LYS A 10 45.19 -17.24 -44.65
CA LYS A 10 46.54 -16.93 -44.16
C LYS A 10 46.70 -15.42 -43.90
N ASP A 11 46.07 -14.59 -44.72
CA ASP A 11 46.04 -13.13 -44.58
C ASP A 11 45.22 -12.69 -43.34
N VAL A 12 44.08 -13.34 -43.08
CA VAL A 12 43.26 -13.09 -41.88
C VAL A 12 43.99 -13.51 -40.59
N SER A 13 44.73 -14.61 -40.60
CA SER A 13 45.52 -15.04 -39.44
C SER A 13 46.67 -14.08 -39.13
N ALA A 14 47.39 -13.64 -40.17
CA ALA A 14 48.45 -12.64 -40.03
C ALA A 14 47.90 -11.29 -39.56
N HIS A 15 46.73 -10.89 -40.04
CA HIS A 15 46.03 -9.69 -39.61
C HIS A 15 45.62 -9.75 -38.12
N LYS A 16 45.14 -10.93 -37.66
CA LYS A 16 44.78 -11.13 -36.25
C LYS A 16 46.00 -11.06 -35.32
N GLU A 17 47.13 -11.65 -35.69
CA GLU A 17 48.37 -11.57 -34.91
C GLU A 17 48.91 -10.13 -34.86
N ALA A 18 48.82 -9.39 -35.97
CA ALA A 18 49.19 -7.98 -36.01
C ALA A 18 48.30 -7.11 -35.11
N ILE A 19 46.99 -7.40 -35.02
CA ILE A 19 46.08 -6.70 -34.09
C ILE A 19 46.45 -7.02 -32.64
N ILE A 20 46.73 -8.28 -32.30
CA ILE A 20 47.11 -8.68 -30.94
C ILE A 20 48.40 -8.00 -30.49
N GLN A 21 49.43 -7.98 -31.36
CA GLN A 21 50.68 -7.28 -31.06
C GLN A 21 50.47 -5.78 -30.90
N LYS A 22 49.60 -5.17 -31.73
CA LYS A 22 49.29 -3.74 -31.65
C LYS A 22 48.54 -3.39 -30.36
N VAL A 23 47.62 -4.24 -29.91
CA VAL A 23 46.92 -4.07 -28.63
C VAL A 23 47.88 -4.24 -27.45
N GLN A 24 48.79 -5.21 -27.49
CA GLN A 24 49.82 -5.37 -26.44
C GLN A 24 50.78 -4.18 -26.38
N GLN A 25 51.18 -3.64 -27.53
CA GLN A 25 51.95 -2.40 -27.60
C GLN A 25 51.16 -1.21 -27.05
N GLN A 26 49.87 -1.10 -27.32
CA GLN A 26 49.02 -0.05 -26.77
C GLN A 26 48.87 -0.16 -25.25
N ILE A 27 48.69 -1.36 -24.70
CA ILE A 27 48.61 -1.58 -23.24
C ILE A 27 49.95 -1.23 -22.55
N GLN A 28 51.08 -1.48 -23.21
CA GLN A 28 52.40 -1.07 -22.68
C GLN A 28 52.69 0.43 -22.86
N GLN A 29 51.99 1.11 -23.77
CA GLN A 29 52.09 2.55 -23.99
C GLN A 29 51.06 3.36 -23.19
N GLU A 30 50.03 2.73 -22.63
CA GLU A 30 49.15 3.40 -21.67
C GLU A 30 49.94 3.72 -20.40
N PRO A 31 49.97 4.99 -19.95
CA PRO A 31 50.67 5.36 -18.75
C PRO A 31 50.02 4.66 -17.57
N TYR A 32 50.76 3.73 -16.96
CA TYR A 32 50.40 3.22 -15.63
C TYR A 32 50.17 4.45 -14.73
N PRO A 33 49.03 4.54 -14.03
CA PRO A 33 48.71 5.73 -13.26
C PRO A 33 49.86 6.00 -12.29
N SER A 34 50.34 7.24 -12.28
CA SER A 34 51.53 7.63 -11.53
C SER A 34 51.40 7.16 -10.07
N LYS A 35 52.50 6.64 -9.52
CA LYS A 35 52.61 6.07 -8.15
C LYS A 35 52.04 6.97 -7.04
N GLN A 36 51.75 8.24 -7.33
CA GLN A 36 51.31 9.26 -6.40
C GLN A 36 49.78 9.25 -6.11
N LEU A 37 48.95 8.59 -6.94
CA LEU A 37 47.48 8.53 -6.77
C LEU A 37 46.96 7.18 -6.22
N TRP A 38 47.81 6.16 -6.18
CA TRP A 38 47.51 4.87 -5.56
C TRP A 38 47.19 4.93 -4.06
N PRO A 39 47.92 5.68 -3.21
CA PRO A 39 47.61 5.71 -1.78
C PRO A 39 46.24 6.34 -1.50
N TYR A 40 45.83 7.35 -2.27
CA TYR A 40 44.52 7.99 -2.11
C TYR A 40 43.36 7.09 -2.54
N ARG A 41 43.51 6.35 -3.64
CA ARG A 41 42.48 5.37 -4.06
C ARG A 41 42.39 4.18 -3.11
N ALA A 42 43.53 3.70 -2.62
CA ALA A 42 43.56 2.65 -1.60
C ALA A 42 42.94 3.12 -0.28
N LEU A 43 43.23 4.36 0.16
CA LEU A 43 42.63 4.96 1.35
C LEU A 43 41.12 5.15 1.21
N ALA A 44 40.64 5.59 0.04
CA ALA A 44 39.22 5.74 -0.24
C ALA A 44 38.48 4.39 -0.18
N VAL A 45 39.07 3.32 -0.75
CA VAL A 45 38.52 1.95 -0.69
C VAL A 45 38.56 1.40 0.74
N MET A 46 39.64 1.66 1.48
CA MET A 46 39.75 1.24 2.89
C MET A 46 38.72 1.97 3.78
N MET A 47 38.46 3.26 3.54
CA MET A 47 37.42 4.00 4.25
C MET A 47 36.02 3.51 3.90
N THR A 48 35.71 3.25 2.63
CA THR A 48 34.39 2.70 2.26
C THR A 48 34.19 1.29 2.80
N CYS A 49 35.21 0.42 2.78
CA CYS A 49 35.15 -0.88 3.43
C CYS A 49 34.96 -0.77 4.95
N SER A 50 35.62 0.18 5.61
CA SER A 50 35.48 0.39 7.07
C SER A 50 34.09 0.92 7.45
N ILE A 51 33.51 1.81 6.62
CA ILE A 51 32.15 2.30 6.81
C ILE A 51 31.13 1.18 6.61
N LEU A 52 31.29 0.35 5.57
CA LEU A 52 30.42 -0.80 5.33
C LEU A 52 30.53 -1.86 6.44
N LEU A 53 31.74 -2.11 6.95
CA LEU A 53 31.95 -3.00 8.09
C LEU A 53 31.35 -2.41 9.39
N PHE A 54 31.38 -1.09 9.59
CA PHE A 54 30.73 -0.44 10.72
C PHE A 54 29.21 -0.53 10.64
N ILE A 55 28.63 -0.37 9.46
CA ILE A 55 27.17 -0.53 9.23
C ILE A 55 26.77 -2.00 9.45
N ALA A 56 27.54 -2.97 8.93
CA ALA A 56 27.30 -4.39 9.17
C ALA A 56 27.49 -4.77 10.65
N TRP A 57 28.42 -4.12 11.36
CA TRP A 57 28.61 -4.29 12.80
C TRP A 57 27.47 -3.69 13.61
N GLN A 58 26.95 -2.51 13.25
CA GLN A 58 25.73 -1.94 13.85
C GLN A 58 24.52 -2.84 13.62
N ALA A 59 24.39 -3.42 12.42
CA ALA A 59 23.31 -4.34 12.07
C ALA A 59 23.44 -5.74 12.71
N SER A 60 24.62 -6.11 13.23
CA SER A 60 24.87 -7.42 13.88
C SER A 60 24.95 -7.34 15.41
N LYS A 61 24.81 -6.15 16.01
CA LYS A 61 24.62 -6.05 17.46
C LYS A 61 23.17 -6.46 17.81
N PRO A 62 22.97 -7.41 18.73
CA PRO A 62 21.65 -7.59 19.34
C PRO A 62 21.28 -6.28 20.05
N PHE A 63 20.03 -5.85 19.85
CA PHE A 63 19.45 -4.66 20.47
C PHE A 63 19.25 -4.91 21.96
N ASP A 64 20.32 -4.87 22.75
CA ASP A 64 20.25 -4.81 24.21
C ASP A 64 20.66 -3.40 24.65
N HIS A 65 19.68 -2.50 24.63
CA HIS A 65 19.69 -1.35 25.53
C HIS A 65 18.54 -1.52 26.52
N LEU A 66 18.87 -2.17 27.64
CA LEU A 66 18.23 -1.92 28.93
C LEU A 66 18.37 -0.42 29.23
N THR A 67 17.34 0.33 28.87
CA THR A 67 17.02 1.58 29.53
C THR A 67 15.74 1.30 30.25
N THR A 68 15.84 1.12 31.57
CA THR A 68 14.71 1.00 32.48
C THR A 68 14.01 2.35 32.57
N GLU A 69 13.39 2.78 31.47
CA GLU A 69 12.21 3.61 31.54
C GLU A 69 11.05 2.66 31.83
N ILE A 70 10.32 2.95 32.90
CA ILE A 70 9.04 2.32 33.19
C ILE A 70 8.07 2.83 32.11
N LEU A 71 8.20 2.29 30.90
CA LEU A 71 7.10 2.27 29.96
C LEU A 71 6.19 1.16 30.47
N HIS A 72 4.98 1.54 30.87
CA HIS A 72 3.87 0.61 30.75
C HIS A 72 3.96 0.06 29.32
N GLU A 73 4.38 -1.19 29.20
CA GLU A 73 4.10 -2.01 28.04
C GLU A 73 2.57 -1.99 27.96
N GLU A 74 2.02 -1.04 27.19
CA GLU A 74 0.61 -1.04 26.86
C GLU A 74 0.37 -2.40 26.23
N GLU A 75 -0.24 -3.29 27.00
CA GLU A 75 -0.56 -4.64 26.60
C GLU A 75 -1.31 -4.53 25.26
N LYS A 76 -0.63 -4.92 24.18
CA LYS A 76 -1.16 -4.75 22.83
C LYS A 76 -2.41 -5.62 22.72
N GLN A 77 -3.57 -4.97 22.85
CA GLN A 77 -4.86 -5.65 22.80
C GLN A 77 -4.96 -6.46 21.50
N SER A 78 -5.40 -7.70 21.61
CA SER A 78 -5.63 -8.55 20.44
C SER A 78 -6.97 -8.21 19.77
N PHE A 79 -7.17 -8.74 18.56
CA PHE A 79 -8.47 -8.63 17.87
C PHE A 79 -9.64 -9.09 18.75
N THR A 80 -9.45 -10.21 19.44
CA THR A 80 -10.48 -10.81 20.32
C THR A 80 -10.71 -10.02 21.59
N ASP A 81 -9.72 -9.25 22.05
CA ASP A 81 -9.89 -8.35 23.21
C ASP A 81 -10.74 -7.13 22.83
N LEU A 82 -10.60 -6.66 21.58
CA LEU A 82 -11.33 -5.51 21.06
C LEU A 82 -12.75 -5.85 20.61
N PHE A 83 -12.93 -6.94 19.85
CA PHE A 83 -14.22 -7.31 19.25
C PHE A 83 -14.81 -8.56 19.90
N GLN A 84 -15.46 -8.36 21.06
CA GLN A 84 -15.96 -9.45 21.91
C GLN A 84 -17.40 -9.88 21.59
N ILE A 85 -18.20 -8.99 20.99
CA ILE A 85 -19.64 -9.19 20.79
C ILE A 85 -19.90 -9.47 19.31
N GLU A 86 -20.22 -10.71 18.99
CA GLU A 86 -20.71 -11.11 17.67
C GLU A 86 -22.16 -10.63 17.49
N VAL A 87 -22.48 -10.13 16.29
CA VAL A 87 -23.81 -9.62 15.92
C VAL A 87 -24.28 -10.25 14.61
N GLU A 88 -25.58 -10.16 14.33
CA GLU A 88 -26.11 -10.65 13.06
C GLU A 88 -25.60 -9.81 11.88
N GLY A 89 -25.46 -10.44 10.71
CA GLY A 89 -25.14 -9.77 9.46
C GLY A 89 -25.25 -10.74 8.29
N THR A 90 -25.55 -10.21 7.11
CA THR A 90 -25.88 -11.04 5.93
C THR A 90 -25.11 -10.64 4.67
N GLU A 91 -24.45 -9.48 4.69
CA GLU A 91 -23.93 -8.85 3.48
C GLU A 91 -22.48 -8.40 3.66
N THR A 92 -21.86 -8.08 2.54
CA THR A 92 -20.42 -8.20 2.33
C THR A 92 -19.96 -7.00 1.53
N THR A 93 -19.20 -6.10 2.16
CA THR A 93 -18.63 -4.95 1.46
C THR A 93 -17.41 -5.36 0.64
N PHE A 94 -17.41 -4.96 -0.62
CA PHE A 94 -16.27 -5.05 -1.55
C PHE A 94 -16.47 -4.01 -2.64
N SER A 95 -15.46 -3.84 -3.47
CA SER A 95 -15.54 -2.92 -4.59
C SER A 95 -16.24 -3.58 -5.78
N GLN A 96 -17.46 -3.13 -6.10
CA GLN A 96 -18.22 -3.69 -7.24
C GLN A 96 -17.50 -3.51 -8.60
N TYR A 97 -16.60 -2.52 -8.71
CA TYR A 97 -15.84 -2.30 -9.95
C TYR A 97 -14.55 -3.12 -10.03
N LEU A 98 -14.06 -3.66 -8.90
CA LEU A 98 -12.88 -4.53 -8.83
C LEU A 98 -13.19 -5.95 -8.36
N GLN A 99 -14.45 -6.33 -8.38
CA GLN A 99 -14.93 -7.67 -8.03
C GLN A 99 -14.15 -8.79 -8.74
N ILE A 100 -13.71 -8.55 -9.98
CA ILE A 100 -12.94 -9.51 -10.80
C ILE A 100 -11.47 -9.56 -10.37
N ALA A 101 -10.93 -8.51 -9.77
CA ALA A 101 -9.53 -8.44 -9.36
C ALA A 101 -9.30 -9.18 -8.03
N ASP A 102 -10.18 -9.01 -7.05
CA ASP A 102 -9.93 -9.46 -5.68
C ASP A 102 -10.73 -10.69 -5.22
N GLU A 103 -11.77 -11.06 -5.96
CA GLU A 103 -12.68 -12.16 -5.62
C GLU A 103 -13.23 -12.12 -4.18
N LEU A 104 -13.20 -10.96 -3.51
CA LEU A 104 -13.62 -10.83 -2.10
C LEU A 104 -15.12 -11.14 -1.89
N HIS A 105 -15.88 -11.18 -2.97
CA HIS A 105 -17.28 -11.60 -2.99
C HIS A 105 -17.50 -13.12 -2.84
N HIS A 106 -16.44 -13.93 -2.92
CA HIS A 106 -16.49 -15.39 -2.75
C HIS A 106 -16.21 -15.87 -1.33
N ARG A 107 -16.14 -14.95 -0.36
CA ARG A 107 -15.91 -15.27 1.04
C ARG A 107 -17.09 -16.02 1.68
N GLU A 108 -16.76 -16.93 2.58
CA GLU A 108 -17.65 -17.79 3.32
C GLU A 108 -17.42 -17.62 4.84
N ASN A 109 -18.24 -18.27 5.67
CA ASN A 109 -18.10 -18.29 7.14
C ASN A 109 -17.92 -16.91 7.79
N ILE A 110 -18.74 -15.96 7.35
CA ILE A 110 -18.61 -14.54 7.70
C ILE A 110 -19.15 -14.28 9.09
N LYS A 111 -18.37 -13.60 9.93
CA LYS A 111 -18.78 -13.15 11.26
C LYS A 111 -18.64 -11.66 11.40
N PHE A 112 -19.64 -11.07 12.04
CA PHE A 112 -19.77 -9.64 12.25
C PHE A 112 -19.66 -9.32 13.73
N TYR A 113 -19.06 -8.18 14.06
CA TYR A 113 -18.87 -7.76 15.43
C TYR A 113 -19.47 -6.37 15.65
N GLU A 114 -19.99 -6.11 16.84
CA GLU A 114 -20.46 -4.77 17.22
C GLU A 114 -19.35 -3.74 17.00
N PRO A 115 -19.60 -2.64 16.27
CA PRO A 115 -18.55 -1.68 15.96
C PRO A 115 -18.13 -0.91 17.20
N LEU A 116 -16.83 -0.63 17.29
CA LEU A 116 -16.29 0.20 18.36
C LEU A 116 -16.44 1.68 17.98
N GLN A 117 -16.68 2.53 18.98
CA GLN A 117 -17.04 3.94 18.79
C GLN A 117 -15.92 4.86 19.30
N GLY A 118 -15.72 5.97 18.61
CA GLY A 118 -14.76 7.02 18.96
C GLY A 118 -13.35 6.82 18.41
N PHE A 119 -12.58 7.91 18.38
CA PHE A 119 -11.20 7.90 17.88
C PHE A 119 -10.28 6.98 18.67
N GLU A 120 -10.44 6.91 19.99
CA GLU A 120 -9.61 6.07 20.86
C GLU A 120 -9.75 4.58 20.49
N ALA A 121 -10.97 4.13 20.19
CA ALA A 121 -11.21 2.77 19.74
C ALA A 121 -10.60 2.51 18.36
N MET A 122 -10.72 3.46 17.42
CA MET A 122 -10.02 3.37 16.14
C MET A 122 -8.51 3.22 16.36
N GLN A 123 -7.93 4.04 17.25
CA GLN A 123 -6.51 4.03 17.56
C GLN A 123 -6.07 2.69 18.13
N ALA A 124 -6.84 2.10 19.05
CA ALA A 124 -6.58 0.77 19.56
C ALA A 124 -6.54 -0.27 18.42
N VAL A 125 -7.54 -0.26 17.53
CA VAL A 125 -7.57 -1.16 16.36
C VAL A 125 -6.37 -0.94 15.45
N ALA A 126 -6.04 0.31 15.10
CA ALA A 126 -4.88 0.64 14.27
C ALA A 126 -3.58 0.13 14.89
N THR A 127 -3.41 0.28 16.21
CA THR A 127 -2.26 -0.28 16.94
C THR A 127 -2.19 -1.80 16.80
N THR A 128 -3.33 -2.52 16.85
CA THR A 128 -3.35 -3.98 16.62
C THR A 128 -2.87 -4.35 15.22
N MET A 129 -3.22 -3.53 14.23
CA MET A 129 -2.86 -3.71 12.82
C MET A 129 -1.39 -3.35 12.52
N GLY A 130 -0.67 -2.72 13.47
CA GLY A 130 0.72 -2.32 13.30
C GLY A 130 0.88 -1.34 12.13
N ASP A 131 1.89 -1.56 11.29
CA ASP A 131 2.19 -0.71 10.14
C ASP A 131 1.30 -1.02 8.92
N ALA A 132 0.06 -1.44 9.10
CA ALA A 132 -0.91 -1.61 8.02
C ALA A 132 -1.75 -0.36 7.78
N VAL A 133 -1.92 0.50 8.80
CA VAL A 133 -2.68 1.75 8.69
C VAL A 133 -2.06 2.85 9.54
N HIS A 134 -2.15 4.09 9.09
CA HIS A 134 -1.92 5.27 9.92
C HIS A 134 -3.23 6.04 10.05
N LEU A 135 -3.76 6.21 11.26
CA LEU A 135 -4.99 6.96 11.41
C LEU A 135 -4.80 8.44 11.17
N ILE A 136 -5.79 9.03 10.51
CA ILE A 136 -5.86 10.46 10.27
C ILE A 136 -6.38 11.12 11.54
N ASP A 137 -5.65 12.12 12.06
CA ASP A 137 -6.17 12.96 13.15
C ASP A 137 -7.51 13.58 12.71
N PRO A 138 -8.59 13.45 13.49
CA PRO A 138 -9.89 14.01 13.13
C PRO A 138 -9.87 15.52 12.81
N LYS A 139 -8.87 16.26 13.31
CA LYS A 139 -8.66 17.69 13.00
C LYS A 139 -8.16 17.94 11.58
N ASN A 140 -7.52 16.95 10.97
CA ASN A 140 -6.98 17.02 9.60
C ASN A 140 -7.99 16.54 8.55
N LEU A 141 -9.16 16.05 8.98
CA LEU A 141 -10.24 15.68 8.08
C LEU A 141 -10.84 16.92 7.37
N PRO A 142 -11.38 16.75 6.15
CA PRO A 142 -11.97 17.85 5.39
C PRO A 142 -13.33 18.32 5.93
N PHE A 143 -13.82 17.68 7.00
CA PHE A 143 -15.03 18.06 7.72
C PHE A 143 -14.92 17.64 9.19
N LYS A 144 -15.74 18.26 10.04
CA LYS A 144 -15.84 17.89 11.45
C LYS A 144 -16.75 16.68 11.60
N SER A 145 -16.16 15.50 11.78
CA SER A 145 -16.92 14.28 12.05
C SER A 145 -17.60 14.35 13.42
N ASN A 146 -18.84 13.88 13.49
CA ASN A 146 -19.58 13.67 14.75
C ASN A 146 -19.88 12.18 15.00
N ILE A 147 -19.52 11.32 14.04
CA ILE A 147 -19.52 9.87 14.19
C ILE A 147 -18.16 9.37 13.73
N GLN A 148 -17.58 8.54 14.58
CA GLN A 148 -16.31 7.86 14.36
C GLN A 148 -16.50 6.45 14.88
N GLU A 149 -16.39 5.46 14.00
CA GLU A 149 -16.60 4.06 14.35
C GLU A 149 -15.66 3.16 13.53
N VAL A 150 -15.30 2.01 14.10
CA VAL A 150 -14.53 0.98 13.42
C VAL A 150 -15.31 -0.33 13.45
N TYR A 151 -15.58 -0.84 12.25
CA TYR A 151 -16.19 -2.15 12.07
C TYR A 151 -15.11 -3.21 11.89
N ALA A 152 -15.40 -4.42 12.35
CA ALA A 152 -14.62 -5.60 12.04
C ALA A 152 -15.52 -6.70 11.47
N VAL A 153 -15.00 -7.39 10.46
CA VAL A 153 -15.61 -8.58 9.88
C VAL A 153 -14.52 -9.63 9.69
N THR A 154 -14.81 -10.86 10.08
CA THR A 154 -13.95 -12.01 9.73
C THR A 154 -14.66 -12.89 8.73
N SER A 155 -13.91 -13.53 7.84
CA SER A 155 -14.43 -14.45 6.84
C SER A 155 -13.34 -15.39 6.37
N GLU A 156 -13.72 -16.43 5.64
CA GLU A 156 -12.79 -17.39 5.03
C GLU A 156 -12.92 -17.32 3.51
N MET A 157 -11.81 -17.42 2.79
CA MET A 157 -11.83 -17.68 1.35
C MET A 157 -12.03 -19.18 1.10
N ARG A 158 -12.34 -19.54 -0.16
CA ARG A 158 -12.53 -20.95 -0.57
C ARG A 158 -11.31 -21.85 -0.31
N ASP A 159 -10.11 -21.28 -0.26
CA ASP A 159 -8.88 -21.99 0.07
C ASP A 159 -8.65 -22.17 1.58
N GLY A 160 -9.56 -21.67 2.41
CA GLY A 160 -9.50 -21.69 3.86
C GLY A 160 -8.68 -20.55 4.48
N SER A 161 -8.18 -19.60 3.68
CA SER A 161 -7.46 -18.44 4.21
C SER A 161 -8.39 -17.53 5.00
N LEU A 162 -7.97 -17.16 6.22
CA LEU A 162 -8.73 -16.28 7.09
C LEU A 162 -8.51 -14.81 6.68
N GLN A 163 -9.61 -14.14 6.41
CA GLN A 163 -9.66 -12.71 6.15
C GLN A 163 -10.24 -11.96 7.34
N LYS A 164 -9.67 -10.79 7.58
CA LYS A 164 -10.11 -9.76 8.51
C LYS A 164 -10.24 -8.48 7.71
N LEU A 165 -11.41 -7.87 7.79
CA LEU A 165 -11.72 -6.60 7.20
C LEU A 165 -12.02 -5.61 8.32
N PHE A 166 -11.34 -4.46 8.28
CA PHE A 166 -11.64 -3.33 9.14
C PHE A 166 -12.17 -2.17 8.30
N GLN A 167 -13.23 -1.51 8.77
CA GLN A 167 -13.75 -0.29 8.15
C GLN A 167 -13.70 0.84 9.16
N PHE A 168 -12.78 1.79 8.96
CA PHE A 168 -12.70 3.03 9.73
C PHE A 168 -13.61 4.08 9.08
N THR A 169 -14.62 4.52 9.82
CA THR A 169 -15.68 5.37 9.30
C THR A 169 -15.70 6.70 10.03
N TYR A 170 -15.62 7.78 9.26
CA TYR A 170 -15.85 9.15 9.71
C TYR A 170 -17.09 9.69 9.01
N LYS A 171 -18.09 10.14 9.77
CA LYS A 171 -19.33 10.72 9.21
C LYS A 171 -19.66 12.06 9.89
N GLU A 172 -20.24 12.96 9.10
CA GLU A 172 -20.98 14.12 9.59
C GLU A 172 -22.47 13.88 9.37
N LYS A 173 -23.22 13.61 10.44
CA LYS A 173 -24.69 13.60 10.41
C LYS A 173 -25.27 14.96 10.76
N SER A 174 -26.32 15.35 10.03
CA SER A 174 -27.17 16.48 10.42
C SER A 174 -27.88 16.20 11.74
N LEU A 175 -28.47 17.25 12.35
CA LEU A 175 -29.37 17.11 13.49
C LEU A 175 -30.60 16.23 13.20
N THR A 176 -30.95 16.06 11.93
CA THR A 176 -32.04 15.18 11.46
C THR A 176 -31.57 13.76 11.15
N GLY A 177 -30.30 13.42 11.41
CA GLY A 177 -29.74 12.09 11.21
C GLY A 177 -29.31 11.75 9.78
N VAL A 178 -29.30 12.74 8.88
CA VAL A 178 -28.88 12.54 7.47
C VAL A 178 -27.37 12.68 7.35
N ASP A 179 -26.72 11.70 6.71
CA ASP A 179 -25.30 11.77 6.37
C ASP A 179 -25.07 12.92 5.38
N ARG A 180 -24.30 13.93 5.79
CA ARG A 180 -23.91 15.07 4.94
C ARG A 180 -22.63 14.78 4.18
N GLN A 181 -21.66 14.20 4.89
CA GLN A 181 -20.34 13.89 4.37
C GLN A 181 -19.84 12.64 5.08
N TYR A 182 -19.06 11.82 4.37
CA TYR A 182 -18.45 10.63 4.95
C TYR A 182 -17.14 10.27 4.25
N ILE A 183 -16.29 9.59 5.01
CA ILE A 183 -15.12 8.87 4.52
C ILE A 183 -15.11 7.50 5.20
N ASN A 184 -14.98 6.45 4.41
CA ASN A 184 -14.85 5.07 4.86
C ASN A 184 -13.53 4.50 4.33
N PHE A 185 -12.62 4.15 5.22
CA PHE A 185 -11.39 3.44 4.89
C PHE A 185 -11.57 1.96 5.21
N THR A 186 -11.65 1.13 4.18
CA THR A 186 -11.77 -0.32 4.33
C THR A 186 -10.41 -0.96 4.05
N VAL A 187 -9.96 -1.82 4.95
CA VAL A 187 -8.68 -2.52 4.87
C VAL A 187 -8.91 -4.00 5.10
N THR A 188 -8.53 -4.82 4.13
CA THR A 188 -8.75 -6.27 4.16
C THR A 188 -7.42 -6.98 3.96
N ASN A 189 -7.03 -7.89 4.86
CA ASN A 189 -5.84 -8.72 4.60
C ASN A 189 -6.13 -9.74 3.50
N VAL A 190 -5.16 -9.91 2.61
CA VAL A 190 -5.21 -10.86 1.50
C VAL A 190 -3.85 -11.55 1.36
N ASP A 191 -3.88 -12.82 0.96
CA ASP A 191 -2.64 -13.62 0.84
C ASP A 191 -1.80 -13.26 -0.39
N HIS A 192 -2.43 -12.64 -1.40
CA HIS A 192 -1.79 -12.30 -2.66
C HIS A 192 -2.28 -10.96 -3.18
N ASN A 193 -1.48 -10.33 -4.05
CA ASN A 193 -1.84 -9.08 -4.70
C ASN A 193 -2.93 -9.31 -5.76
N PRO A 194 -4.18 -8.84 -5.57
CA PRO A 194 -5.26 -9.03 -6.55
C PRO A 194 -5.04 -8.21 -7.84
N LEU A 195 -4.19 -7.19 -7.80
CA LEU A 195 -3.92 -6.30 -8.92
C LEU A 195 -2.76 -6.78 -9.81
N VAL A 196 -2.07 -7.87 -9.48
CA VAL A 196 -0.85 -8.30 -10.19
C VAL A 196 -1.09 -8.61 -11.68
N ASN A 197 -2.25 -9.21 -11.99
CA ASN A 197 -2.64 -9.57 -13.36
C ASN A 197 -3.76 -8.67 -13.90
N TYR A 198 -4.26 -7.74 -13.08
CA TYR A 198 -5.37 -6.90 -13.45
C TYR A 198 -4.85 -5.70 -14.26
N LYS A 199 -5.06 -5.75 -15.57
CA LYS A 199 -4.83 -4.60 -16.44
C LYS A 199 -6.12 -3.81 -16.56
N PHE A 200 -6.13 -2.60 -16.02
CA PHE A 200 -7.13 -1.61 -16.39
C PHE A 200 -6.97 -1.36 -17.89
N LYS A 201 -7.88 -1.89 -18.70
CA LYS A 201 -7.95 -1.49 -20.09
C LYS A 201 -8.34 -0.02 -20.08
N ASP A 202 -7.45 0.83 -20.56
CA ASP A 202 -7.78 2.23 -20.79
C ASP A 202 -9.07 2.27 -21.63
N SER A 203 -10.13 2.79 -21.02
CA SER A 203 -11.28 3.45 -21.65
C SER A 203 -12.53 2.71 -22.19
N GLN A 204 -12.75 1.39 -22.11
CA GLN A 204 -13.97 0.84 -22.77
C GLN A 204 -14.92 -0.12 -22.04
N ASP A 205 -14.54 -0.82 -20.96
CA ASP A 205 -15.47 -1.80 -20.36
C ASP A 205 -16.11 -1.34 -19.02
N PHE A 206 -15.56 -0.30 -18.38
CA PHE A 206 -16.10 0.23 -17.12
C PHE A 206 -16.54 1.67 -17.30
N SER A 207 -17.80 1.91 -16.98
CA SER A 207 -18.54 3.13 -17.30
C SER A 207 -18.14 4.35 -16.44
N GLY A 208 -17.03 4.30 -15.71
CA GLY A 208 -16.38 5.46 -15.09
C GLY A 208 -14.89 5.39 -15.37
N GLU A 209 -14.27 6.49 -15.80
CA GLU A 209 -12.83 6.54 -16.02
C GLU A 209 -12.10 6.24 -14.71
N ILE A 210 -11.38 5.12 -14.68
CA ILE A 210 -10.48 4.78 -13.58
C ILE A 210 -9.14 5.45 -13.88
N LYS A 211 -8.68 6.29 -12.94
CA LYS A 211 -7.43 7.04 -13.07
C LYS A 211 -6.43 6.51 -12.06
N ASN A 212 -5.19 6.27 -12.47
CA ASN A 212 -4.12 6.04 -11.50
C ASN A 212 -3.60 7.41 -11.01
N VAL A 213 -3.88 7.73 -9.74
CA VAL A 213 -3.41 8.96 -9.09
C VAL A 213 -2.13 8.74 -8.27
N GLY A 214 -1.59 7.51 -8.28
CA GLY A 214 -0.31 7.13 -7.66
C GLY A 214 -0.34 7.12 -6.13
N LEU A 215 -0.08 5.94 -5.53
CA LEU A 215 0.20 5.84 -4.10
C LEU A 215 1.65 6.27 -3.87
N SER A 216 2.59 5.61 -4.55
CA SER A 216 4.00 5.99 -4.65
C SER A 216 4.48 5.88 -6.10
N PHE A 217 5.77 6.10 -6.35
CA PHE A 217 6.36 5.89 -7.67
C PHE A 217 6.15 4.45 -8.20
N MET A 218 6.11 3.46 -7.31
CA MET A 218 6.02 2.03 -7.67
C MET A 218 4.63 1.43 -7.46
N ASN A 219 3.78 2.06 -6.63
CA ASN A 219 2.48 1.50 -6.25
C ASN A 219 1.34 2.35 -6.80
N PRO A 220 0.39 1.76 -7.54
CA PRO A 220 -0.75 2.49 -8.06
C PRO A 220 -1.73 2.88 -6.94
N LEU A 221 -2.45 3.97 -7.14
CA LEU A 221 -3.67 4.27 -6.39
C LEU A 221 -4.75 4.55 -7.43
N TYR A 222 -5.68 3.61 -7.60
CA TYR A 222 -6.74 3.75 -8.58
C TYR A 222 -7.86 4.59 -8.00
N PHE A 223 -8.29 5.59 -8.74
CA PHE A 223 -9.38 6.49 -8.40
C PHE A 223 -10.51 6.33 -9.40
N ARG A 224 -11.74 6.24 -8.88
CA ARG A 224 -12.97 6.29 -9.66
C ARG A 224 -13.83 7.43 -9.12
N ALA A 225 -14.18 8.35 -10.00
CA ALA A 225 -15.11 9.41 -9.67
C ALA A 225 -16.54 8.86 -9.53
N MET A 226 -17.31 9.48 -8.63
CA MET A 226 -18.73 9.21 -8.45
C MET A 226 -19.49 9.53 -9.75
N THR A 227 -20.21 8.56 -10.31
CA THR A 227 -21.02 8.76 -11.52
C THR A 227 -22.53 8.74 -11.20
N PRO A 228 -23.30 9.78 -11.55
CA PRO A 228 -24.71 9.88 -11.17
C PRO A 228 -25.67 8.95 -11.95
N ASP A 229 -25.28 8.40 -13.10
CA ASP A 229 -26.21 7.70 -14.01
C ASP A 229 -25.92 6.20 -14.18
N LYS A 230 -25.09 5.60 -13.32
CA LYS A 230 -24.52 4.26 -13.60
C LYS A 230 -24.64 3.30 -12.41
N GLY A 231 -24.89 2.02 -12.72
CA GLY A 231 -25.31 0.97 -11.78
C GLY A 231 -24.25 0.41 -10.81
N PHE A 232 -23.10 1.08 -10.63
CA PHE A 232 -22.08 0.64 -9.67
C PHE A 232 -22.19 1.45 -8.38
N ALA A 233 -22.65 0.79 -7.32
CA ALA A 233 -22.78 1.38 -6.00
C ALA A 233 -21.53 1.11 -5.15
N TYR A 234 -21.08 2.12 -4.44
CA TYR A 234 -20.15 1.93 -3.34
C TYR A 234 -20.92 1.36 -2.15
N SER A 235 -20.35 0.37 -1.48
CA SER A 235 -21.01 -0.31 -0.37
C SER A 235 -20.13 -0.32 0.87
N TYR A 236 -20.73 -0.04 2.02
CA TYR A 236 -20.04 0.03 3.31
C TYR A 236 -20.93 -0.47 4.45
N TYR A 237 -20.34 -0.84 5.58
CA TYR A 237 -21.07 -1.36 6.73
C TYR A 237 -21.76 -0.27 7.54
N TYR A 238 -22.94 -0.60 8.05
CA TYR A 238 -23.75 0.20 8.96
C TYR A 238 -24.29 -0.68 10.08
N TYR A 239 -24.16 -0.22 11.32
CA TYR A 239 -24.72 -0.91 12.48
C TYR A 239 -26.09 -0.34 12.87
N ASP A 240 -27.07 -1.24 12.92
CA ASP A 240 -28.37 -0.99 13.53
C ASP A 240 -28.34 -1.44 14.99
N ALA A 241 -28.16 -0.48 15.88
CA ALA A 241 -28.10 -0.75 17.32
C ALA A 241 -29.42 -1.28 17.89
N ALA A 242 -30.58 -0.94 17.30
CA ALA A 242 -31.87 -1.44 17.76
C ALA A 242 -32.07 -2.91 17.37
N GLY A 243 -31.68 -3.26 16.14
CA GLY A 243 -31.71 -4.61 15.61
C GLY A 243 -30.49 -5.48 15.97
N LYS A 244 -29.48 -4.91 16.64
CA LYS A 244 -28.18 -5.52 16.97
C LYS A 244 -27.58 -6.27 15.79
N ARG A 245 -27.48 -5.58 14.65
CA ARG A 245 -26.99 -6.20 13.42
C ARG A 245 -26.29 -5.24 12.48
N ILE A 246 -25.42 -5.79 11.65
CA ILE A 246 -24.72 -5.07 10.59
C ILE A 246 -25.43 -5.28 9.25
N TYR A 247 -25.71 -4.17 8.58
CA TYR A 247 -26.18 -4.12 7.21
C TYR A 247 -25.11 -3.53 6.29
N GLN A 248 -25.26 -3.79 5.00
CA GLN A 248 -24.54 -3.07 3.97
C GLN A 248 -25.41 -1.92 3.45
N ILE A 249 -24.81 -0.74 3.35
CA ILE A 249 -25.44 0.43 2.71
C ILE A 249 -24.80 0.61 1.35
N SER A 250 -25.62 0.58 0.31
CA SER A 250 -25.23 0.95 -1.04
C SER A 250 -25.50 2.43 -1.30
N THR A 251 -24.47 3.15 -1.73
CA THR A 251 -24.53 4.58 -2.02
C THR A 251 -23.71 4.91 -3.27
N ARG A 252 -23.74 6.18 -3.67
CA ARG A 252 -22.81 6.73 -4.64
C ARG A 252 -21.62 7.31 -3.86
N ALA A 253 -20.41 7.01 -4.31
CA ALA A 253 -19.19 7.53 -3.71
C ALA A 253 -18.13 7.76 -4.79
N ASN A 254 -17.20 8.65 -4.49
CA ASN A 254 -15.88 8.57 -5.09
C ASN A 254 -15.11 7.45 -4.39
N GLU A 255 -14.28 6.73 -5.13
CA GLU A 255 -13.64 5.52 -4.61
C GLU A 255 -12.15 5.50 -4.97
N PHE A 256 -11.31 5.21 -3.98
CA PHE A 256 -9.94 4.78 -4.21
C PHE A 256 -9.79 3.29 -3.94
N TYR A 257 -8.87 2.66 -4.67
CA TYR A 257 -8.47 1.29 -4.42
C TYR A 257 -6.99 1.08 -4.68
N THR A 258 -6.36 0.30 -3.82
CA THR A 258 -4.99 -0.17 -4.03
C THR A 258 -4.72 -1.44 -3.24
N TYR A 259 -3.61 -2.08 -3.57
CA TYR A 259 -3.01 -3.15 -2.79
C TYR A 259 -1.65 -2.69 -2.30
N TYR A 260 -1.39 -2.90 -1.01
CA TYR A 260 -0.08 -2.63 -0.42
C TYR A 260 0.20 -3.56 0.76
N ASN A 261 1.37 -4.22 0.74
CA ASN A 261 1.91 -5.03 1.83
C ASN A 261 0.94 -6.08 2.43
N GLY A 262 0.27 -6.86 1.59
CA GLY A 262 -0.68 -7.91 2.05
C GLY A 262 -2.08 -7.41 2.37
N TYR A 263 -2.39 -6.14 2.05
CA TYR A 263 -3.71 -5.56 2.28
C TYR A 263 -4.30 -4.93 1.03
N VAL A 264 -5.59 -5.13 0.86
CA VAL A 264 -6.43 -4.35 -0.05
C VAL A 264 -7.00 -3.17 0.72
N TYR A 265 -6.88 -1.98 0.13
CA TYR A 265 -7.46 -0.75 0.64
C TYR A 265 -8.56 -0.31 -0.31
N GLN A 266 -9.77 -0.14 0.21
CA GLN A 266 -10.91 0.42 -0.51
C GLN A 266 -11.41 1.63 0.28
N ILE A 267 -11.31 2.82 -0.31
CA ILE A 267 -11.65 4.08 0.34
C ILE A 267 -12.82 4.72 -0.39
N GLY A 268 -13.99 4.79 0.25
CA GLY A 268 -15.15 5.46 -0.31
C GLY A 268 -15.42 6.79 0.39
N TYR A 269 -15.72 7.84 -0.36
CA TYR A 269 -16.04 9.14 0.23
C TYR A 269 -17.09 9.93 -0.55
N GLN A 270 -17.78 10.79 0.19
CA GLN A 270 -18.63 11.86 -0.34
C GLN A 270 -18.40 13.11 0.51
N LEU A 271 -17.93 14.17 -0.14
CA LEU A 271 -17.67 15.47 0.49
C LEU A 271 -18.53 16.54 -0.19
N ASN A 272 -18.86 17.57 0.57
CA ASN A 272 -19.49 18.78 0.05
C ASN A 272 -18.43 19.71 -0.55
N GLY A 273 -18.86 20.61 -1.45
CA GLY A 273 -17.99 21.62 -2.05
C GLY A 273 -17.48 21.24 -3.44
N ASP A 274 -16.34 21.82 -3.82
CA ASP A 274 -15.71 21.60 -5.12
C ASP A 274 -15.16 20.17 -5.24
N GLN A 275 -15.47 19.50 -6.36
CA GLN A 275 -15.10 18.09 -6.52
C GLN A 275 -13.60 17.88 -6.76
N GLN A 276 -12.93 18.83 -7.43
CA GLN A 276 -11.50 18.71 -7.70
C GLN A 276 -10.70 18.93 -6.40
N GLU A 277 -11.03 19.97 -5.65
CA GLU A 277 -10.40 20.24 -4.35
C GLU A 277 -10.63 19.08 -3.37
N ALA A 278 -11.85 18.53 -3.34
CA ALA A 278 -12.18 17.35 -2.55
C ALA A 278 -11.34 16.12 -2.97
N GLN A 279 -11.15 15.90 -4.28
CA GLN A 279 -10.32 14.81 -4.78
C GLN A 279 -8.86 14.98 -4.37
N GLU A 280 -8.27 16.15 -4.55
CA GLU A 280 -6.86 16.42 -4.21
C GLU A 280 -6.59 16.20 -2.71
N LYS A 281 -7.47 16.72 -1.85
CA LYS A 281 -7.41 16.48 -0.40
C LYS A 281 -7.52 15.00 -0.06
N MET A 282 -8.46 14.29 -0.69
CA MET A 282 -8.66 12.87 -0.41
C MET A 282 -7.53 11.98 -0.94
N VAL A 283 -6.81 12.39 -1.99
CA VAL A 283 -5.57 11.72 -2.40
C VAL A 283 -4.50 11.85 -1.31
N ALA A 284 -4.32 13.04 -0.74
CA ALA A 284 -3.37 13.25 0.35
C ALA A 284 -3.74 12.42 1.59
N ILE A 285 -5.02 12.40 1.96
CA ILE A 285 -5.55 11.62 3.08
C ILE A 285 -5.40 10.11 2.84
N ALA A 286 -5.73 9.61 1.64
CA ALA A 286 -5.56 8.20 1.31
C ALA A 286 -4.07 7.78 1.39
N ARG A 287 -3.17 8.65 0.93
CA ARG A 287 -1.73 8.46 1.07
C ARG A 287 -1.30 8.45 2.54
N GLU A 288 -1.74 9.40 3.34
CA GLU A 288 -1.40 9.43 4.77
C GLU A 288 -1.89 8.16 5.47
N PHE A 289 -3.10 7.70 5.17
CA PHE A 289 -3.70 6.52 5.77
C PHE A 289 -2.95 5.22 5.45
N ILE A 290 -2.46 5.10 4.22
CA ILE A 290 -1.78 3.90 3.75
C ILE A 290 -0.28 4.06 4.03
N PRO A 291 0.39 3.14 4.75
CA PRO A 291 1.78 3.28 5.17
C PRO A 291 2.80 3.00 4.05
N HIS A 292 2.62 3.66 2.91
CA HIS A 292 3.54 3.67 1.79
C HIS A 292 4.64 4.72 2.06
N ILE A 293 5.90 4.37 1.79
CA ILE A 293 7.09 5.20 2.08
C ILE A 293 6.87 6.67 1.67
N ASN A 294 6.57 7.51 2.65
CA ASN A 294 6.60 8.99 2.59
C ASN A 294 6.76 9.67 3.97
N SER A 295 6.87 8.93 5.07
CA SER A 295 7.03 9.50 6.41
C SER A 295 8.49 9.88 6.78
N ALA A 296 9.45 9.77 5.86
CA ALA A 296 10.85 10.10 6.15
C ALA A 296 11.25 11.58 5.92
N ASN A 297 10.40 12.42 5.30
CA ASN A 297 10.77 13.80 4.93
C ASN A 297 9.73 14.87 5.33
N ALA A 298 9.16 14.78 6.52
CA ALA A 298 8.40 15.87 7.12
C ALA A 298 8.90 16.17 8.55
N LYS A 299 10.14 16.65 8.66
CA LYS A 299 10.63 17.45 9.78
C LYS A 299 11.56 18.53 9.24
#